data_AF-A0A1Y3TQD5-F1
#
_entry.id   AF-A0A1Y3TQD5-F1
#
_cell.length_a   1.000
_cell.length_b   1.000
_cell.length_c   1.000
_cell.angle_alpha   90.00
_cell.angle_beta   90.00
_cell.angle_gamma   90.00
#
_symmetry.space_group_name_H-M   'P 1'
#
loop_
_entity.id
_entity.type
_entity.pdbx_description
1 polymer ?
#
loop_
_entity_poly.entity_id
_entity_poly.type
_entity_poly.pdbx_seq_one_letter_code
_entity_poly.pdbx_strand_id
1 'polypeptide(L)'
;MRDVPDEVAMPALMRALTVCRYPSQLLVDWCAEIKTASAQTLPSESDLWQQAQKAARQIEQESYWAATGGMVTGSGKLTPTYLREHVWQVFKSLPQAVQDWAGSPSELVAQMSRPLAEVTQFVRPSFAKAVKAAQPQALALQPEVPRLEPPRVDRPQPSGNDFLADAVERPRRHKRKET
;
A
#
# COMPACT_ATOMS: atom_id res chain seq x y z
N MET A 1 -4.57 11.06 7.06
CA MET A 1 -5.43 9.88 6.88
C MET A 1 -6.44 10.17 5.78
N ARG A 2 -6.05 10.20 4.50
CA ARG A 2 -7.04 10.46 3.42
C ARG A 2 -7.26 9.30 2.45
N ASP A 3 -6.52 8.19 2.57
CA ASP A 3 -6.59 7.11 1.57
C ASP A 3 -6.59 5.70 2.18
N VAL A 4 -6.98 5.53 3.45
CA VAL A 4 -7.19 4.19 4.02
C VAL A 4 -8.64 3.80 3.75
N PRO A 5 -8.92 2.68 3.05
CA PRO A 5 -10.29 2.23 2.84
C PRO A 5 -10.96 1.94 4.18
N ASP A 6 -12.21 2.39 4.34
CA ASP A 6 -12.96 2.26 5.60
C ASP A 6 -13.09 0.80 6.06
N GLU A 7 -13.13 -0.12 5.10
CA GLU A 7 -13.13 -1.58 5.31
C GLU A 7 -11.90 -2.09 6.06
N VAL A 8 -10.78 -1.37 6.02
CA VAL A 8 -9.54 -1.69 6.73
C VAL A 8 -9.40 -0.82 7.98
N ALA A 9 -9.75 0.47 7.88
CA ALA A 9 -9.57 1.43 8.97
C ALA A 9 -10.41 1.11 10.21
N MET A 10 -11.69 0.77 10.03
CA MET A 10 -12.64 0.51 11.12
C MET A 10 -12.32 -0.77 11.90
N PRO A 11 -12.11 -1.94 11.27
CA PRO A 11 -11.73 -3.14 12.03
C PRO A 11 -10.36 -3.01 12.70
N ALA A 12 -9.40 -2.30 12.07
CA ALA A 12 -8.11 -2.01 12.69
C ALA A 12 -8.26 -1.12 13.93
N LEU A 13 -9.16 -0.13 13.91
CA LEU A 13 -9.44 0.71 15.07
C LEU A 13 -10.04 -0.10 16.22
N MET A 14 -11.00 -0.98 15.92
CA MET A 14 -11.63 -1.84 16.93
C MET A 14 -10.62 -2.79 17.59
N ARG A 15 -9.65 -3.30 16.82
CA ARG A 15 -8.54 -4.12 17.37
C ARG A 15 -7.54 -3.30 18.16
N ALA A 16 -7.21 -2.09 17.70
CA ALA A 16 -6.31 -1.21 18.44
C ALA A 16 -6.87 -0.83 19.81
N LEU A 17 -8.18 -0.60 19.91
CA LEU A 17 -8.86 -0.30 21.17
C LEU A 17 -8.81 -1.44 22.21
N THR A 18 -8.64 -2.70 21.79
CA THR A 18 -8.53 -3.83 22.73
C THR A 18 -7.11 -4.05 23.24
N VAL A 19 -6.09 -3.62 22.48
CA VAL A 19 -4.67 -3.77 22.81
C VAL A 19 -4.09 -2.51 23.48
N CYS A 20 -4.66 -1.35 23.16
CA CYS A 20 -4.18 -0.05 23.61
C CYS A 20 -4.23 0.08 25.15
N ARG A 21 -3.05 0.30 25.74
CA ARG A 21 -2.89 0.39 27.21
C ARG A 21 -3.06 1.81 27.73
N TYR A 22 -2.80 2.82 26.88
CA TYR A 22 -2.87 4.24 27.23
C TYR A 22 -3.40 5.06 26.05
N PRO A 23 -4.24 6.09 26.27
CA PRO A 23 -4.86 6.86 25.19
C PRO A 23 -3.84 7.56 24.26
N SER A 24 -2.64 7.87 24.76
CA SER A 24 -1.55 8.44 23.96
C SER A 24 -0.92 7.46 22.97
N GLN A 25 -1.14 6.16 23.12
CA GLN A 25 -0.60 5.10 22.25
C GLN A 25 -1.59 4.65 21.18
N LEU A 26 -2.86 5.04 21.28
CA LEU A 26 -3.93 4.58 20.39
C LEU A 26 -3.59 4.78 18.91
N LEU A 27 -3.02 5.93 18.55
CA LEU A 27 -2.63 6.20 17.16
C LEU A 27 -1.50 5.29 16.67
N VAL A 28 -0.56 4.94 17.54
CA VAL A 28 0.57 4.06 17.21
C VAL A 28 0.07 2.62 17.03
N ASP A 29 -0.76 2.15 17.96
CA ASP A 29 -1.35 0.80 17.92
C ASP A 29 -2.32 0.67 16.74
N TRP A 30 -3.10 1.71 16.46
CA TRP A 30 -3.98 1.73 15.29
C TRP A 30 -3.20 1.75 13.97
N CYS A 31 -2.09 2.48 13.88
CA CYS A 31 -1.23 2.41 12.70
C CYS A 31 -0.60 1.02 12.52
N ALA A 32 -0.24 0.34 13.60
CA ALA A 32 0.25 -1.04 13.54
C ALA A 32 -0.86 -1.98 13.04
N GLU A 33 -2.08 -1.84 13.53
CA GLU A 33 -3.24 -2.63 13.10
C GLU A 33 -3.68 -2.33 11.66
N ILE A 34 -3.56 -1.08 11.18
CA ILE A 34 -3.80 -0.74 9.77
C ILE A 34 -2.75 -1.43 8.89
N LYS A 35 -1.48 -1.50 9.32
CA LYS A 35 -0.43 -2.20 8.57
C LYS A 35 -0.66 -3.70 8.53
N THR A 36 -1.09 -4.32 9.63
CA THR A 36 -1.42 -5.75 9.64
C THR A 36 -2.67 -6.06 8.81
N ALA A 37 -3.71 -5.24 8.93
CA ALA A 37 -4.95 -5.42 8.18
C ALA A 37 -4.75 -5.15 6.67
N SER A 38 -3.96 -4.14 6.30
CA SER A 38 -3.60 -3.91 4.89
C SER A 38 -2.69 -5.00 4.33
N ALA A 39 -1.79 -5.58 5.14
CA ALA A 39 -1.01 -6.76 4.74
C ALA A 39 -1.89 -8.01 4.50
N GLN A 40 -3.02 -8.12 5.19
CA GLN A 40 -3.99 -9.21 4.99
C GLN A 40 -4.86 -9.04 3.74
N THR A 41 -5.06 -7.80 3.27
CA THR A 41 -5.83 -7.51 2.04
C THR A 41 -4.96 -7.45 0.78
N LEU A 42 -3.64 -7.44 0.90
CA LEU A 42 -2.74 -7.56 -0.24
C LEU A 42 -2.95 -8.94 -0.92
N PRO A 43 -3.18 -8.98 -2.24
CA PRO A 43 -3.33 -10.23 -2.96
C PRO A 43 -2.08 -11.08 -2.77
N SER A 44 -2.26 -12.36 -2.43
CA SER A 44 -1.14 -13.25 -2.18
C SER A 44 -0.32 -13.45 -3.46
N GLU A 45 0.95 -13.83 -3.32
CA GLU A 45 1.79 -14.16 -4.49
C GLU A 45 1.13 -15.20 -5.39
N SER A 46 0.47 -16.21 -4.79
CA SER A 46 -0.28 -17.22 -5.53
C SER A 46 -1.48 -16.64 -6.29
N ASP A 47 -2.21 -15.69 -5.70
CA ASP A 47 -3.35 -15.06 -6.38
C ASP A 47 -2.87 -14.20 -7.54
N LEU A 48 -1.80 -13.42 -7.32
CA LEU A 48 -1.16 -12.62 -8.37
C LEU A 48 -0.63 -13.48 -9.52
N TRP A 49 -0.05 -14.64 -9.18
CA TRP A 49 0.40 -15.60 -10.17
C TRP A 49 -0.75 -16.18 -10.99
N GLN A 50 -1.85 -16.57 -10.35
CA GLN A 50 -3.05 -17.06 -11.04
C GLN A 50 -3.68 -15.97 -11.93
N GLN A 51 -3.74 -14.73 -11.46
CA GLN A 51 -4.20 -13.59 -12.24
C GLN A 51 -3.32 -13.36 -13.47
N ALA A 52 -2.00 -13.40 -13.31
CA ALA A 52 -1.05 -13.26 -14.41
C ALA A 52 -1.20 -14.39 -15.45
N GLN A 53 -1.38 -15.64 -15.00
CA GLN A 53 -1.64 -16.77 -15.91
C GLN A 53 -2.94 -16.62 -16.69
N LYS A 54 -4.03 -16.19 -16.02
CA LYS A 54 -5.32 -15.97 -16.66
C LYS A 54 -5.23 -14.85 -17.70
N ALA A 55 -4.59 -13.74 -17.35
CA ALA A 55 -4.35 -12.62 -18.26
C ALA A 55 -3.48 -13.04 -19.45
N ALA A 56 -2.42 -13.81 -19.24
CA ALA A 56 -1.57 -14.32 -20.32
C ALA A 56 -2.37 -15.17 -21.33
N ARG A 57 -3.20 -16.10 -20.85
CA ARG A 57 -4.06 -16.92 -21.73
C ARG A 57 -5.04 -16.05 -22.53
N GLN A 58 -5.61 -15.04 -21.90
CA GLN A 58 -6.51 -14.11 -22.58
C GLN A 58 -5.77 -13.30 -23.65
N ILE A 59 -4.59 -12.77 -23.33
CA ILE A 59 -3.74 -12.03 -24.28
C ILE A 59 -3.34 -12.92 -25.45
N GLU A 60 -2.94 -14.16 -25.20
CA GLU A 60 -2.58 -15.13 -26.23
C GLU A 60 -3.75 -15.36 -27.19
N GLN A 61 -4.94 -15.62 -26.67
CA GLN A 61 -6.14 -15.83 -27.48
C GLN A 61 -6.52 -14.60 -28.31
N GLU A 62 -6.54 -13.41 -27.71
CA GLU A 62 -6.88 -12.17 -28.41
C GLU A 62 -5.83 -11.79 -29.46
N SER A 63 -4.55 -12.03 -29.17
CA SER A 63 -3.46 -11.83 -30.12
C SER A 63 -3.55 -12.76 -31.33
N TYR A 64 -3.95 -14.02 -31.12
CA TYR A 64 -4.19 -15.00 -32.18
C TYR A 64 -5.34 -14.55 -33.09
N TRP A 65 -6.45 -14.09 -32.53
CA TRP A 65 -7.56 -13.56 -33.32
C TRP A 65 -7.19 -12.29 -34.07
N ALA A 66 -6.40 -11.41 -33.45
CA ALA A 66 -5.88 -10.21 -34.12
C ALA A 66 -5.00 -10.57 -35.33
N ALA A 67 -4.20 -11.64 -35.23
CA ALA A 67 -3.38 -12.15 -36.33
C ALA A 67 -4.22 -12.80 -37.46
N THR A 68 -5.34 -13.44 -37.10
CA THR A 68 -6.21 -14.18 -38.03
C THR A 68 -7.24 -13.26 -38.74
N GLY A 69 -7.21 -11.95 -38.48
CA GLY A 69 -8.07 -10.97 -39.16
C GLY A 69 -9.32 -10.55 -38.36
N GLY A 70 -9.31 -10.78 -37.04
CA GLY A 70 -10.35 -10.38 -36.10
C GLY A 70 -11.17 -11.57 -35.60
N MET A 71 -12.17 -11.28 -34.76
CA MET A 71 -13.08 -12.29 -34.21
C MET A 71 -14.53 -11.87 -34.48
N VAL A 72 -15.38 -12.79 -34.92
CA VAL A 72 -16.82 -12.56 -35.04
C VAL A 72 -17.48 -13.01 -33.75
N THR A 73 -18.15 -12.10 -33.06
CA THR A 73 -18.95 -12.35 -31.85
C THR A 73 -20.42 -12.14 -32.15
N GLY A 74 -21.30 -12.54 -31.23
CA GLY A 74 -22.75 -12.28 -31.35
C GLY A 74 -23.12 -10.79 -31.39
N SER A 75 -22.22 -9.89 -30.98
CA SER A 75 -22.38 -8.44 -31.01
C SER A 75 -21.81 -7.77 -32.27
N GLY A 76 -21.08 -8.51 -33.11
CA GLY A 76 -20.47 -7.99 -34.34
C GLY A 76 -19.06 -8.52 -34.59
N LYS A 77 -18.35 -7.93 -35.55
CA LYS A 77 -16.95 -8.28 -35.83
C LYS A 77 -16.02 -7.39 -35.00
N LEU A 78 -15.25 -8.00 -34.11
CA LEU A 78 -14.12 -7.36 -33.43
C LEU A 78 -12.97 -7.20 -34.43
N THR A 79 -12.53 -5.96 -34.61
CA THR A 79 -11.41 -5.65 -35.50
C THR A 79 -10.07 -6.06 -34.87
N PRO A 80 -9.06 -6.40 -35.68
CA PRO A 80 -7.71 -6.66 -35.19
C PRO A 80 -7.12 -5.51 -34.37
N THR A 81 -7.46 -4.26 -34.72
CA THR A 81 -6.99 -3.07 -34.00
C THR A 81 -7.57 -3.01 -32.59
N TYR A 82 -8.87 -3.24 -32.45
CA TYR A 82 -9.54 -3.31 -31.15
C TYR A 82 -8.95 -4.40 -30.26
N LEU A 83 -8.71 -5.60 -30.81
CA LEU A 83 -8.11 -6.70 -30.05
C LEU A 83 -6.69 -6.37 -29.56
N ARG A 84 -5.87 -5.68 -30.37
CA ARG A 84 -4.54 -5.23 -29.93
C ARG A 84 -4.63 -4.20 -28.81
N GLU A 85 -5.56 -3.26 -28.89
CA GLU A 85 -5.79 -2.29 -27.81
C GLU A 85 -6.27 -3.00 -26.54
N HIS A 86 -7.17 -3.96 -26.67
CA HIS A 86 -7.69 -4.72 -25.54
C HIS A 86 -6.61 -5.57 -24.87
N VAL A 87 -5.70 -6.20 -25.62
CA VAL A 87 -4.51 -6.88 -25.08
C VAL A 87 -3.70 -5.94 -24.18
N TRP A 88 -3.47 -4.69 -24.62
CA TRP A 88 -2.77 -3.71 -23.81
C TRP A 88 -3.57 -3.27 -22.57
N GLN A 89 -4.89 -3.18 -22.67
CA GLN A 89 -5.76 -2.87 -21.52
C GLN A 89 -5.75 -4.00 -20.49
N VAL A 90 -5.83 -5.26 -20.93
CA VAL A 90 -5.73 -6.44 -20.07
C VAL A 90 -4.40 -6.43 -19.34
N PHE A 91 -3.29 -6.18 -20.06
CA PHE A 91 -1.97 -6.07 -19.43
C PHE A 91 -1.88 -4.91 -18.43
N LYS A 92 -2.41 -3.73 -18.77
CA LYS A 92 -2.41 -2.55 -17.88
C LYS A 92 -3.30 -2.71 -16.65
N SER A 93 -4.28 -3.61 -16.69
CA SER A 93 -5.13 -3.89 -15.53
C SER A 93 -4.45 -4.79 -14.49
N LEU A 94 -3.32 -5.43 -14.84
CA LEU A 94 -2.52 -6.20 -13.88
C LEU A 94 -1.82 -5.27 -12.88
N PRO A 95 -1.48 -5.75 -11.67
CA PRO A 95 -0.71 -4.97 -10.71
C PRO A 95 0.66 -4.56 -11.25
N GLN A 96 1.13 -3.36 -10.87
CA GLN A 96 2.38 -2.77 -11.40
C GLN A 96 3.58 -3.71 -11.26
N ALA A 97 3.66 -4.45 -10.14
CA ALA A 97 4.71 -5.44 -9.90
C ALA A 97 4.79 -6.52 -11.01
N VAL A 98 3.65 -6.94 -11.54
CA VAL A 98 3.56 -7.94 -12.62
C VAL A 98 3.92 -7.30 -13.96
N GLN A 99 3.49 -6.06 -14.18
CA GLN A 99 3.83 -5.30 -15.39
C GLN A 99 5.34 -5.07 -15.51
N ASP A 100 5.98 -4.62 -14.43
CA ASP A 100 7.42 -4.34 -14.41
C ASP A 100 8.26 -5.62 -14.55
N TRP A 101 7.79 -6.73 -13.98
CA TRP A 101 8.44 -8.03 -14.11
C TRP A 101 8.38 -8.60 -15.53
N ALA A 102 7.20 -8.57 -16.16
CA ALA A 102 7.01 -9.10 -17.50
C ALA A 102 7.52 -8.15 -18.59
N GLY A 103 7.45 -6.83 -18.37
CA GLY A 103 7.86 -5.78 -19.28
C GLY A 103 6.91 -5.53 -20.46
N SER A 104 6.28 -6.56 -21.02
CA SER A 104 5.32 -6.42 -22.12
C SER A 104 4.25 -7.52 -22.13
N PRO A 105 3.10 -7.31 -22.81
CA PRO A 105 2.07 -8.34 -22.96
C PRO A 105 2.58 -9.60 -23.66
N SER A 106 3.45 -9.46 -24.66
CA SER A 106 4.05 -10.58 -25.39
C SER A 106 5.06 -11.36 -24.53
N GLU A 107 5.86 -10.66 -23.73
CA GLU A 107 6.79 -11.33 -22.80
C GLU A 107 6.05 -12.04 -21.67
N LEU A 108 4.95 -11.46 -21.17
CA LEU A 108 4.08 -12.13 -20.20
C LEU A 108 3.61 -13.49 -20.75
N VAL A 109 3.13 -13.51 -22.00
CA VAL A 109 2.74 -14.77 -22.66
C VAL A 109 3.95 -15.69 -22.83
N ALA A 110 5.07 -15.19 -23.35
CA ALA A 110 6.27 -16.00 -23.55
C ALA A 110 6.77 -16.67 -22.27
N GLN A 111 6.72 -15.96 -21.14
CA GLN A 111 7.10 -16.51 -19.84
C GLN A 111 6.12 -17.56 -19.32
N MET A 112 4.81 -17.38 -19.57
CA MET A 112 3.76 -18.32 -19.14
C MET A 112 3.63 -19.55 -20.04
N SER A 113 4.03 -19.46 -21.30
CA SER A 113 4.02 -20.55 -22.28
C SER A 113 5.28 -21.44 -22.22
N ARG A 114 6.22 -21.16 -21.31
CA ARG A 114 7.40 -22.00 -21.05
C ARG A 114 7.00 -23.38 -20.52
N PRO A 115 7.85 -24.41 -20.73
CA PRO A 115 7.59 -25.73 -20.18
C PRO A 115 7.56 -25.68 -18.65
N LEU A 116 6.74 -26.55 -18.03
CA LEU A 116 6.50 -26.55 -16.59
C LEU A 116 7.79 -26.61 -15.74
N ALA A 117 8.82 -27.30 -16.23
CA ALA A 117 10.13 -27.37 -15.58
C ALA A 117 10.78 -25.98 -15.48
N GLU A 118 10.83 -25.22 -16.57
CA GLU A 118 11.36 -23.85 -16.58
C GLU A 118 10.52 -22.90 -15.76
N VAL A 119 9.19 -23.05 -15.82
CA VAL A 119 8.27 -22.23 -15.02
C VAL A 119 8.55 -22.41 -13.54
N THR A 120 8.74 -23.64 -13.09
CA THR A 120 8.97 -23.96 -11.67
C THR A 120 10.37 -23.54 -11.21
N GLN A 121 11.39 -23.71 -12.05
CA GLN A 121 12.79 -23.46 -11.70
C GLN A 121 13.21 -21.99 -11.83
N PHE A 122 12.67 -21.25 -12.80
CA PHE A 122 13.16 -19.91 -13.15
C PHE A 122 12.05 -18.86 -13.09
N VAL A 123 10.91 -19.09 -13.75
CA VAL A 123 9.88 -18.06 -13.92
C VAL A 123 9.23 -17.74 -12.57
N ARG A 124 8.76 -18.77 -11.85
CA ARG A 124 8.05 -18.60 -10.58
C ARG A 124 8.96 -17.99 -9.49
N PRO A 125 10.23 -18.41 -9.29
CA PRO A 125 11.13 -17.73 -8.37
C PRO A 125 11.44 -16.28 -8.78
N SER A 126 11.59 -16.00 -10.08
CA SER A 126 11.82 -14.63 -10.56
C SER A 126 10.61 -13.71 -10.29
N PHE A 127 9.40 -14.24 -10.49
CA PHE A 127 8.14 -13.57 -10.20
C PHE A 127 8.01 -13.26 -8.71
N ALA A 128 8.22 -14.27 -7.85
CA ALA A 128 8.18 -14.12 -6.41
C ALA A 128 9.13 -13.03 -5.92
N LYS A 129 10.35 -12.99 -6.48
CA LYS A 129 11.34 -11.95 -6.17
C LYS A 129 10.86 -10.55 -6.57
N ALA A 130 10.28 -10.40 -7.75
CA ALA A 130 9.77 -9.12 -8.24
C ALA A 130 8.57 -8.63 -7.42
N VAL A 131 7.60 -9.51 -7.15
CA VAL A 131 6.43 -9.19 -6.31
C VAL A 131 6.86 -8.80 -4.91
N LYS A 132 7.79 -9.54 -4.30
CA LYS A 132 8.33 -9.22 -2.97
C LYS A 132 9.09 -7.88 -2.95
N ALA A 133 9.80 -7.54 -4.03
CA ALA A 133 10.48 -6.25 -4.15
C ALA A 133 9.50 -5.07 -4.29
N ALA A 134 8.34 -5.30 -4.91
CA ALA A 134 7.30 -4.28 -5.10
C ALA A 134 6.37 -4.11 -3.89
N GLN A 135 6.20 -5.15 -3.05
CA GLN A 135 5.40 -5.07 -1.82
C GLN A 135 5.77 -3.92 -0.86
N PRO A 136 7.05 -3.64 -0.54
CA PRO A 136 7.41 -2.50 0.31
C PRO A 136 7.08 -1.16 -0.35
N GLN A 137 7.11 -1.06 -1.68
CA GLN A 137 6.71 0.15 -2.40
C GLN A 137 5.19 0.34 -2.35
N ALA A 138 4.41 -0.74 -2.49
CA ALA A 138 2.97 -0.71 -2.31
C ALA A 138 2.55 -0.29 -0.88
N LEU A 139 3.34 -0.69 0.14
CA LEU A 139 3.17 -0.23 1.51
C LEU A 139 3.66 1.21 1.72
N ALA A 140 4.72 1.64 1.05
CA ALA A 140 5.27 3.00 1.16
C ALA A 140 4.41 4.07 0.45
N LEU A 141 3.60 3.66 -0.52
CA LEU A 141 2.56 4.50 -1.13
C LEU A 141 1.34 4.69 -0.21
N GLN A 142 1.26 3.97 0.92
CA GLN A 142 0.35 4.35 2.00
C GLN A 142 0.89 5.63 2.66
N PRO A 143 0.05 6.62 2.99
CA PRO A 143 0.52 7.89 3.51
C PRO A 143 1.34 7.65 4.79
N GLU A 144 2.63 7.92 4.71
CA GLU A 144 3.51 8.00 5.86
C GLU A 144 2.89 9.02 6.82
N VAL A 145 2.48 8.56 8.00
CA VAL A 145 1.92 9.44 9.03
C VAL A 145 2.97 10.51 9.27
N PRO A 146 2.68 11.80 9.02
CA PRO A 146 3.61 12.85 9.41
C PRO A 146 3.86 12.64 10.88
N ARG A 147 5.12 12.38 11.25
CA ARG A 147 5.54 12.43 12.64
C ARG A 147 5.16 13.82 13.11
N LEU A 148 4.06 13.92 13.85
CA LEU A 148 3.67 15.16 14.51
C LEU A 148 4.78 15.41 15.52
N GLU A 149 5.84 16.09 15.09
CA GLU A 149 6.67 16.81 16.03
C GLU A 149 5.70 17.74 16.75
N PRO A 150 5.55 17.62 18.09
CA PRO A 150 4.71 18.55 18.81
C PRO A 150 5.21 19.95 18.44
N PRO A 151 4.32 20.92 18.20
CA PRO A 151 4.75 22.28 17.89
C PRO A 151 5.77 22.65 18.95
N ARG A 152 7.02 22.88 18.54
CA ARG A 152 8.00 23.53 19.41
C ARG A 152 7.37 24.88 19.67
N VAL A 153 6.71 24.99 20.80
CA VAL A 153 6.36 26.26 21.36
C VAL A 153 7.72 26.91 21.56
N ASP A 154 8.07 27.84 20.67
CA ASP A 154 9.17 28.77 20.88
C ASP A 154 8.77 29.60 22.10
N ARG A 155 8.93 28.98 23.27
CA ARG A 155 8.85 29.67 24.53
C ARG A 155 10.10 30.54 24.51
N PRO A 156 9.99 31.88 24.54
CA PRO A 156 11.16 32.70 24.76
C PRO A 156 11.85 32.14 26.00
N GLN A 157 13.11 31.79 25.83
CA GLN A 157 13.94 31.26 26.90
C GLN A 157 13.84 32.28 28.04
N PRO A 158 13.30 31.92 29.24
CA PRO A 158 13.18 32.90 30.30
C PRO A 158 14.60 33.37 30.62
N SER A 159 14.85 34.64 30.36
CA SER A 159 16.14 35.23 30.72
C SER A 159 16.27 35.05 32.23
N GLY A 160 17.43 34.58 32.70
CA GLY A 160 17.64 34.21 34.11
C GLY A 160 17.37 35.31 35.14
N ASN A 161 16.99 36.51 34.70
CA ASN A 161 16.65 37.66 35.54
C ASN A 161 15.15 37.73 35.93
N ASP A 162 14.25 36.99 35.27
CA ASP A 162 12.80 37.10 35.53
C ASP A 162 12.38 36.47 36.87
N PHE A 163 13.10 35.44 37.33
CA PHE A 163 12.82 34.77 38.61
C PHE A 163 13.13 35.65 39.83
N LEU A 164 14.07 36.60 39.71
CA LEU A 164 14.44 37.51 40.78
C LEU A 164 13.44 38.66 40.92
N ALA A 165 12.83 39.11 39.81
CA ALA A 165 11.79 40.13 39.83
C ALA A 165 10.49 39.61 40.49
N ASP A 166 10.08 38.38 40.15
CA ASP A 166 8.86 37.75 40.67
C ASP A 166 8.94 37.43 42.19
N ALA A 167 10.15 37.26 42.72
CA ALA A 167 10.38 37.03 44.15
C ALA A 167 10.23 38.29 45.01
N VAL A 168 10.38 39.49 44.43
CA VAL A 168 10.26 40.77 45.14
C VAL A 168 8.80 41.19 45.30
N GLU A 169 7.94 40.82 44.35
CA GLU A 169 6.52 41.21 44.35
C GLU A 169 5.60 40.27 45.15
N ARG A 170 6.08 39.11 45.62
CA ARG A 170 5.26 38.20 46.42
C ARG A 170 5.01 38.75 47.83
N PRO A 171 3.74 39.02 48.22
CA PRO A 171 3.44 39.43 49.58
C PRO A 171 3.73 38.28 50.56
N ARG A 172 4.58 38.56 51.56
CA ARG A 172 4.96 37.59 52.59
C ARG A 172 3.74 37.24 53.45
N ARG A 173 3.24 36.01 53.32
CA ARG A 173 2.13 35.49 54.12
C ARG A 173 2.59 35.24 55.57
N HIS A 174 2.18 36.10 56.50
CA HIS A 174 2.40 35.89 57.93
C HIS A 174 1.65 34.64 58.41
N LYS A 175 2.37 33.68 59.01
CA LYS A 175 1.77 32.55 59.74
C LYS A 175 1.13 33.08 61.02
N ARG A 176 -0.20 33.04 61.09
CA ARG A 176 -0.96 33.21 62.33
C ARG A 176 -0.75 31.96 63.19
N LYS A 177 -0.17 32.11 64.38
CA LYS A 177 -0.13 31.06 65.41
C LYS A 177 -1.53 30.98 66.03
N GLU A 178 -2.14 29.80 65.97
CA GLU A 178 -3.28 29.45 66.82
C GLU A 178 -2.73 28.84 68.12
N THR A 179 -3.22 29.35 69.24
CA THR A 179 -3.12 28.80 70.60
C THR A 179 -4.51 28.80 71.19
#